data_AF-A0A972Y8Z7-F1
#
_entry.id   AF-A0A972Y8Z7-F1
#
_cell.length_a   1.000
_cell.length_b   1.000
_cell.length_c   1.000
_cell.angle_alpha   90.00
_cell.angle_beta   90.00
_cell.angle_gamma   90.00
#
_symmetry.space_group_name_H-M   'P 1'
#
loop_
_entity.id
_entity.type
_entity.pdbx_description
1 polymer ?
#
loop_
_entity_poly.entity_id
_entity_poly.type
_entity_poly.pdbx_seq_one_letter_code
_entity_poly.pdbx_strand_id
1 'polypeptide(L)'
;MVRRGLLYFFTALTLAACQHAPSVTPAVLQDKDIDTMTALRAALAQSMDRATIELGAGDPTVTPSIAVLPPKPTTFETQSPALPTMFDLYMRGDDCFAMRRGDGAEIALEGVRCRPAI
;
A
#
# COMPACT_ATOMS: atom_id res chain seq x y z
N MET A 1 51.11 16.71 51.54
CA MET A 1 49.74 17.05 51.07
C MET A 1 49.54 16.45 49.70
N VAL A 2 48.77 15.37 49.60
CA VAL A 2 48.52 14.61 48.36
C VAL A 2 47.10 14.90 47.92
N ARG A 3 46.90 15.58 46.79
CA ARG A 3 45.57 15.82 46.22
C ARG A 3 45.31 14.78 45.13
N ARG A 4 44.75 13.64 45.55
CA ARG A 4 44.16 12.61 44.66
C ARG A 4 42.86 13.18 44.08
N GLY A 5 42.92 13.67 42.84
CA GLY A 5 41.74 14.06 42.06
C GLY A 5 41.23 12.86 41.28
N LEU A 6 40.16 12.25 41.79
CA LEU A 6 39.43 11.11 41.24
C LEU A 6 38.99 11.35 39.79
N LEU A 7 39.14 10.31 38.96
CA LEU A 7 38.45 10.12 37.68
C LEU A 7 36.92 10.31 37.84
N TYR A 8 36.31 11.10 36.95
CA TYR A 8 34.88 10.98 36.66
C TYR A 8 34.67 10.92 35.15
N PHE A 9 34.54 9.68 34.69
CA PHE A 9 34.00 9.24 33.41
C PHE A 9 32.55 9.75 33.32
N PHE A 10 32.29 10.83 32.58
CA PHE A 10 30.92 11.28 32.33
C PHE A 10 30.30 10.41 31.24
N THR A 11 29.50 9.46 31.70
CA THR A 11 28.74 8.45 30.97
C THR A 11 27.85 9.10 29.91
N ALA A 12 28.02 8.69 28.65
CA ALA A 12 27.15 9.04 27.54
C ALA A 12 25.74 8.47 27.78
N LEU A 13 24.77 9.34 28.04
CA LEU A 13 23.34 8.98 28.02
C LEU A 13 22.90 8.95 26.55
N THR A 14 23.03 7.80 25.89
CA THR A 14 22.38 7.56 24.61
C THR A 14 20.87 7.42 24.86
N LEU A 15 20.10 8.45 24.54
CA LEU A 15 18.64 8.34 24.44
C LEU A 15 18.32 7.36 23.30
N ALA A 16 17.92 6.13 23.66
CA ALA A 16 17.24 5.24 22.73
C ALA A 16 15.85 5.82 22.46
N ALA A 17 15.73 6.64 21.42
CA ALA A 17 14.41 7.00 20.88
C ALA A 17 13.81 5.72 20.30
N CYS A 18 12.75 5.20 20.94
CA CYS A 18 11.91 4.18 20.33
C CYS A 18 11.35 4.73 19.02
N GLN A 19 11.95 4.35 17.90
CA GLN A 19 11.41 4.60 16.57
C GLN A 19 10.15 3.73 16.43
N HIS A 20 8.99 4.27 16.80
CA HIS A 20 7.70 3.65 16.47
C HIS A 20 7.55 3.68 14.96
N ALA A 21 7.93 2.61 14.29
CA ALA A 21 7.60 2.43 12.88
C ALA A 21 6.07 2.24 12.77
N PRO A 22 5.39 2.91 11.83
CA PRO A 22 3.97 2.70 11.60
C PRO A 22 3.73 1.23 11.25
N SER A 23 2.79 0.60 11.97
CA SER A 23 2.41 -0.79 11.72
C SER A 23 1.80 -0.93 10.33
N VAL A 24 2.25 -1.93 9.57
CA VAL A 24 1.66 -2.34 8.29
C VAL A 24 0.55 -3.35 8.57
N THR A 25 -0.69 -3.04 8.20
CA THR A 25 -1.85 -3.92 8.42
C THR A 25 -2.67 -4.10 7.15
N PRO A 26 -3.23 -5.29 6.89
CA PRO A 26 -4.17 -5.48 5.80
C PRO A 26 -5.36 -4.53 5.94
N ALA A 27 -5.82 -3.98 4.82
CA ALA A 27 -6.86 -2.96 4.81
C ALA A 27 -7.90 -3.22 3.73
N VAL A 28 -9.07 -2.63 3.93
CA VAL A 28 -10.15 -2.56 2.94
C VAL A 28 -10.54 -1.10 2.75
N LEU A 29 -11.18 -0.77 1.64
CA LEU A 29 -11.74 0.55 1.44
C LEU A 29 -12.79 0.84 2.52
N GLN A 30 -12.80 2.08 2.99
CA GLN A 30 -13.80 2.52 3.96
C GLN A 30 -15.21 2.49 3.36
N ASP A 31 -15.33 2.90 2.10
CA ASP A 31 -16.56 2.91 1.33
C ASP A 31 -16.27 2.76 -0.18
N LYS A 32 -17.32 2.76 -1.00
CA LYS A 32 -17.25 2.62 -2.46
C LYS A 32 -17.88 3.81 -3.18
N ASP A 33 -17.78 5.00 -2.59
CA ASP A 33 -18.23 6.21 -3.25
C ASP A 33 -17.53 6.41 -4.61
N ILE A 34 -18.13 7.22 -5.49
CA ILE A 34 -17.66 7.39 -6.86
C ILE A 34 -16.26 8.02 -6.89
N ASP A 35 -15.96 8.94 -5.99
CA ASP A 35 -14.69 9.66 -5.94
C ASP A 35 -13.59 8.72 -5.45
N THR A 36 -13.84 7.96 -4.38
CA THR A 36 -12.94 6.92 -3.86
C THR A 36 -12.61 5.88 -4.92
N MET A 37 -13.62 5.36 -5.63
CA MET A 37 -13.42 4.36 -6.69
C MET A 37 -12.72 4.93 -7.93
N THR A 38 -12.91 6.23 -8.21
CA THR A 38 -12.23 6.91 -9.32
C THR A 38 -10.76 7.13 -8.99
N ALA A 39 -10.44 7.61 -7.79
CA ALA A 39 -9.07 7.79 -7.31
C ALA A 39 -8.31 6.44 -7.27
N LEU A 40 -8.94 5.40 -6.73
CA LEU A 40 -8.38 4.05 -6.72
C LEU A 40 -8.01 3.58 -8.14
N ARG A 41 -8.94 3.71 -9.11
CA ARG A 41 -8.68 3.30 -10.49
C ARG A 41 -7.59 4.12 -11.14
N ALA A 42 -7.55 5.43 -10.89
CA ALA A 42 -6.53 6.32 -11.44
C ALA A 42 -5.13 5.94 -10.94
N ALA A 43 -4.97 5.74 -9.62
CA ALA A 43 -3.69 5.35 -9.02
C ALA A 43 -3.19 4.00 -9.57
N LEU A 44 -4.08 3.00 -9.63
CA LEU A 44 -3.73 1.68 -10.17
C LEU A 44 -3.42 1.74 -11.67
N ALA A 45 -4.21 2.49 -12.46
CA ALA A 45 -3.97 2.66 -13.89
C ALA A 45 -2.62 3.32 -14.18
N GLN A 46 -2.29 4.39 -13.44
CA GLN A 46 -1.00 5.06 -13.52
C GLN A 46 0.16 4.10 -13.20
N SER A 47 0.03 3.30 -12.14
CA SER A 47 1.06 2.32 -11.76
C SER A 47 1.28 1.23 -12.82
N MET A 48 0.30 1.01 -13.70
CA MET A 48 0.35 0.01 -14.76
C MET A 48 0.70 0.63 -16.11
N ASP A 49 0.96 1.94 -16.17
CA ASP A 49 1.13 2.69 -17.42
C ASP A 49 -0.05 2.49 -18.40
N ARG A 50 -1.27 2.52 -17.85
CA ARG A 50 -2.52 2.34 -18.61
C ARG A 50 -3.38 3.59 -18.48
N ALA A 51 -4.04 3.98 -19.58
CA ALA A 51 -5.01 5.07 -19.56
C ALA A 51 -6.26 4.74 -18.72
N THR A 52 -6.75 3.49 -18.83
CA THR A 52 -7.89 2.99 -18.07
C THR A 52 -7.69 1.52 -17.68
N ILE A 53 -8.37 1.14 -16.60
CA ILE A 53 -8.40 -0.23 -16.09
C ILE A 53 -9.82 -0.65 -15.77
N GLU A 54 -10.05 -1.96 -15.80
CA GLU A 54 -11.27 -2.58 -15.29
C GLU A 54 -10.89 -3.43 -14.08
N LEU A 55 -11.66 -3.29 -12.99
CA LEU A 55 -11.48 -4.13 -11.81
C LEU A 55 -12.21 -5.45 -12.02
N GLY A 56 -11.63 -6.55 -11.54
CA GLY A 56 -12.23 -7.86 -11.55
C GLY A 56 -13.31 -8.01 -10.47
N ALA A 57 -13.82 -9.24 -10.32
CA ALA A 57 -14.78 -9.55 -9.28
C ALA A 57 -14.15 -9.41 -7.89
N GLY A 58 -14.89 -8.82 -6.96
CA GLY A 58 -14.47 -8.57 -5.58
C GLY A 58 -15.09 -7.28 -5.05
N ASP A 59 -15.34 -7.22 -3.74
CA ASP A 59 -15.75 -5.98 -3.09
C ASP A 59 -14.57 -5.46 -2.25
N PRO A 60 -13.91 -4.37 -2.67
CA PRO A 60 -12.72 -3.85 -1.99
C PRO A 60 -13.04 -3.24 -0.62
N THR A 61 -14.32 -3.13 -0.23
CA THR A 61 -14.75 -2.75 1.13
C THR A 61 -14.84 -3.94 2.10
N VAL A 62 -14.73 -5.17 1.57
CA VAL A 62 -14.87 -6.43 2.31
C VAL A 62 -13.58 -7.26 2.22
N THR A 63 -12.95 -7.30 1.03
CA THR A 63 -11.73 -8.08 0.79
C THR A 63 -10.55 -7.15 0.56
N PRO A 64 -9.38 -7.40 1.19
CA PRO A 64 -8.20 -6.57 1.01
C PRO A 64 -7.53 -6.78 -0.36
N SER A 65 -8.05 -7.67 -1.20
CA SER A 65 -7.48 -7.98 -2.50
C SER A 65 -8.29 -7.31 -3.63
N ILE A 66 -7.57 -6.74 -4.59
CA ILE A 66 -8.11 -6.16 -5.81
C ILE A 66 -7.50 -6.89 -7.01
N ALA A 67 -8.36 -7.38 -7.90
CA ALA A 67 -7.94 -7.85 -9.21
C ALA A 67 -8.10 -6.72 -10.24
N VAL A 68 -7.07 -6.45 -11.03
CA VAL A 68 -7.17 -5.61 -12.22
C VAL A 68 -7.14 -6.50 -13.46
N LEU A 69 -8.19 -6.41 -14.28
CA LEU A 69 -8.32 -7.22 -15.46
C LEU A 69 -7.30 -6.81 -16.54
N PRO A 70 -6.83 -7.76 -17.36
CA PRO A 70 -6.06 -7.45 -18.55
C PRO A 70 -6.82 -6.50 -19.49
N PRO A 71 -6.12 -5.81 -20.41
CA PRO A 71 -6.77 -5.13 -21.52
C PRO A 71 -7.67 -6.09 -22.30
N LYS A 72 -8.75 -5.56 -22.88
CA LYS A 72 -9.63 -6.35 -23.74
C LYS A 72 -8.85 -6.82 -24.98
N PRO A 73 -9.04 -8.07 -25.42
CA PRO A 73 -8.46 -8.56 -26.66
C PRO A 73 -8.85 -7.67 -27.84
N THR A 74 -7.91 -7.47 -28.77
CA THR A 74 -8.17 -6.73 -30.00
C THR A 74 -8.88 -7.62 -31.05
N THR A 75 -9.38 -7.03 -32.13
CA THR A 75 -10.06 -7.77 -33.22
C THR A 75 -9.22 -8.90 -33.83
N PHE A 76 -7.89 -8.82 -33.74
CA PHE A 76 -6.97 -9.82 -34.27
C PHE A 76 -6.49 -10.83 -33.21
N GLU A 77 -6.93 -10.69 -31.97
CA GLU A 77 -6.58 -11.58 -30.86
C GLU A 77 -7.75 -12.53 -30.57
N THR A 78 -7.62 -13.78 -31.04
CA THR A 78 -8.69 -14.79 -30.93
C THR A 78 -8.73 -15.49 -29.58
N GLN A 79 -7.60 -15.51 -28.86
CA GLN A 79 -7.46 -16.06 -27.51
C GLN A 79 -6.40 -15.26 -26.75
N SER A 80 -6.75 -14.76 -25.57
CA SER A 80 -5.81 -14.07 -24.68
C SER A 80 -5.60 -14.89 -23.40
N PRO A 81 -4.39 -15.40 -23.12
CA PRO A 81 -4.09 -16.09 -21.88
C PRO A 81 -3.75 -15.13 -20.73
N ALA A 82 -3.96 -13.82 -20.91
CA ALA A 82 -3.60 -12.82 -19.92
C ALA A 82 -4.36 -13.02 -18.61
N LEU A 83 -3.63 -13.00 -17.49
CA LEU A 83 -4.18 -13.16 -16.15
C LEU A 83 -4.38 -11.79 -15.47
N PRO A 84 -5.36 -11.66 -14.57
CA PRO A 84 -5.50 -10.45 -13.77
C PRO A 84 -4.26 -10.13 -12.95
N THR A 85 -3.93 -8.84 -12.85
CA THR A 85 -2.89 -8.37 -11.93
C THR A 85 -3.52 -8.19 -10.55
N MET A 86 -2.93 -8.83 -9.55
CA MET A 86 -3.43 -8.79 -8.17
C MET A 86 -2.72 -7.71 -7.36
N PHE A 87 -3.50 -6.95 -6.61
CA PHE A 87 -3.05 -5.97 -5.63
C PHE A 87 -3.63 -6.29 -4.27
N ASP A 88 -2.84 -6.10 -3.22
CA ASP A 88 -3.29 -6.22 -1.83
C ASP A 88 -3.27 -4.84 -1.18
N LEU A 89 -4.40 -4.45 -0.60
CA LEU A 89 -4.59 -3.23 0.15
C LEU A 89 -4.03 -3.39 1.55
N TYR A 90 -3.28 -2.38 1.97
CA TYR A 90 -2.77 -2.28 3.32
C TYR A 90 -2.71 -0.83 3.77
N MET A 91 -2.67 -0.64 5.08
CA MET A 91 -2.44 0.65 5.70
C MET A 91 -1.05 0.68 6.32
N ARG A 92 -0.43 1.85 6.28
CA ARG A 92 0.80 2.17 7.02
C ARG A 92 0.50 3.43 7.82
N GLY A 93 0.15 3.28 9.09
CA GLY A 93 -0.46 4.36 9.85
C GLY A 93 -1.88 4.63 9.34
N ASP A 94 -2.18 5.88 9.01
CA ASP A 94 -3.50 6.29 8.47
C ASP A 94 -3.54 6.31 6.92
N ASP A 95 -2.38 6.12 6.27
CA ASP A 95 -2.25 6.17 4.82
C ASP A 95 -2.59 4.83 4.18
N CYS A 96 -3.32 4.87 3.05
CA CYS A 96 -3.71 3.69 2.31
C CYS A 96 -2.79 3.42 1.10
N PHE A 97 -2.44 2.16 0.91
CA PHE A 97 -1.59 1.70 -0.15
C PHE A 97 -2.14 0.44 -0.81
N ALA A 98 -1.71 0.22 -2.05
CA ALA A 98 -1.84 -1.05 -2.75
C ALA A 98 -0.45 -1.63 -3.03
N MET A 99 -0.24 -2.90 -2.74
CA MET A 99 0.98 -3.63 -3.11
C MET A 99 0.66 -4.58 -4.25
N ARG A 100 1.40 -4.50 -5.36
CA ARG A 100 1.28 -5.47 -6.45
C ARG A 100 1.92 -6.79 -6.06
N ARG A 101 1.19 -7.91 -6.17
CA ARG A 101 1.72 -9.23 -5.76
C ARG A 101 2.86 -9.77 -6.63
N GLY A 102 2.97 -9.31 -7.87
CA GLY A 102 3.95 -9.84 -8.82
C GLY A 102 5.39 -9.41 -8.52
N ASP A 103 5.58 -8.16 -8.15
CA ASP A 103 6.88 -7.51 -7.97
C ASP A 103 7.04 -6.78 -6.63
N GLY A 104 5.98 -6.74 -5.81
CA GLY A 104 5.96 -6.03 -4.54
C GLY A 104 5.91 -4.51 -4.68
N ALA A 105 5.63 -3.97 -5.87
CA ALA A 105 5.54 -2.52 -6.06
C ALA A 105 4.46 -1.93 -5.16
N GLU A 106 4.83 -0.91 -4.38
CA GLU A 106 3.93 -0.17 -3.51
C GLU A 106 3.36 1.05 -4.26
N ILE A 107 2.05 1.26 -4.14
CA ILE A 107 1.32 2.37 -4.76
C ILE A 107 0.58 3.11 -3.66
N ALA A 108 0.90 4.39 -3.46
CA ALA A 108 0.13 5.27 -2.60
C ALA A 108 -1.25 5.54 -3.23
N LEU A 109 -2.32 5.38 -2.45
CA LEU A 109 -3.68 5.60 -2.91
C LEU A 109 -4.16 6.99 -2.45
N GLU A 110 -3.65 8.03 -3.10
CA GLU A 110 -4.03 9.41 -2.78
C GLU A 110 -5.54 9.63 -2.95
N GLY A 111 -6.18 10.25 -1.95
CA GLY A 111 -7.62 10.48 -1.95
C GLY A 111 -8.48 9.25 -1.65
N VAL A 112 -7.88 8.10 -1.34
CA VAL A 112 -8.58 6.87 -0.97
C VAL A 112 -8.48 6.64 0.53
N ARG A 113 -9.63 6.48 1.19
CA ARG A 113 -9.68 6.14 2.63
C ARG A 113 -9.84 4.64 2.82
N CYS A 114 -9.04 4.10 3.72
CA CYS A 114 -9.07 2.69 4.08
C CYS A 114 -9.31 2.50 5.56
N ARG A 115 -9.75 1.31 5.93
CA ARG A 115 -9.89 0.84 7.30
C ARG A 115 -9.23 -0.53 7.44
N PRO A 116 -8.78 -0.93 8.64
CA PRO A 116 -8.26 -2.26 8.87
C PRO A 116 -9.24 -3.35 8.42
N ALA A 117 -8.72 -4.40 7.78
CA ALA A 117 -9.47 -5.61 7.47
C ALA A 117 -9.62 -6.41 8.77
N ILE A 118 -10.76 -6.23 9.44
CA ILE A 118 -11.17 -6.96 10.66
C ILE A 118 -11.99 -8.19 10.35
#